data_AF-A0AAP0BYR1-F1
#
_entry.id   AF-A0AAP0BYR1-F1
#
_cell.length_a   1.000
_cell.length_b   1.000
_cell.length_c   1.000
_cell.angle_alpha   90.00
_cell.angle_beta   90.00
_cell.angle_gamma   90.00
#
_symmetry.space_group_name_H-M   'P 1'
#
loop_
_entity.id
_entity.type
_entity.pdbx_description
1 polymer ?
#
loop_
_entity_poly.entity_id
_entity_poly.type
_entity_poly.pdbx_seq_one_letter_code
_entity_poly.pdbx_strand_id
1 'polypeptide(L)'
;MSRRMRAFKRWMVSHCIVYSDALEFVDSPDDGISVRALYDLKEGDLVATIPKRSCLTIRTSGISPLIEASGLDGCLGLALALMYERSLGAASPWEGYLQILPDRECVPFTWSLEEVDDLLVGTELHKIVISTRQTVKEDKIFLVEDWKEYIEPLIQSGPLEMDWAYFGVKQYFSAKSLIASRSFEIDEYHGSVNGPNGTLEMIVVKEVEAGGEVFNTYGCMGNAALLHKYGFTESNNPFNIVNIDLDQFLVWCSSSFSNRYCRSRLASWRKLKFSGCFSQVDSEYFEIDSDGEPQLELRILLYVMFLSETMHQKLNCGIDSLTRATEADKLIKLLEMTQTDSREQRSEDLEELLLTDDVCQSLLCLADIRETLYGTSSLKEEISRLQNCCRMKERKLYYSLVLRLSERKIIGRLRSYAHRYLNRQKAKCK
;
A
#
# COMPACT_ATOMS: atom_id res chain seq x y z
N MET A 1 0.06 -9.93 34.11
CA MET A 1 -1.07 -9.44 33.28
C MET A 1 -1.52 -8.06 33.74
N SER A 2 -1.69 -7.10 32.83
CA SER A 2 -2.06 -5.71 33.14
C SER A 2 -3.53 -5.57 33.60
N ARG A 3 -3.90 -4.40 34.16
CA ARG A 3 -5.30 -4.11 34.56
C ARG A 3 -6.24 -4.10 33.36
N ARG A 4 -5.82 -3.46 32.26
CA ARG A 4 -6.61 -3.37 31.02
C ARG A 4 -6.83 -4.74 30.38
N MET A 5 -5.80 -5.60 30.35
CA MET A 5 -5.90 -6.95 29.79
C MET A 5 -6.87 -7.83 30.59
N ARG A 6 -6.89 -7.72 31.94
CA ARG A 6 -7.90 -8.40 32.77
C ARG A 6 -9.32 -7.97 32.45
N ALA A 7 -9.53 -6.68 32.23
CA ALA A 7 -10.85 -6.16 31.91
C ALA A 7 -11.29 -6.55 30.49
N PHE A 8 -10.37 -6.55 29.51
CA PHE A 8 -10.63 -7.06 28.17
C PHE A 8 -11.03 -8.55 28.16
N LYS A 9 -10.31 -9.41 28.89
CA LYS A 9 -10.68 -10.83 29.01
C LYS A 9 -12.08 -11.04 29.61
N ARG A 10 -12.45 -10.29 30.65
CA ARG A 10 -13.82 -10.36 31.21
C ARG A 10 -14.87 -9.88 30.20
N TRP A 11 -14.56 -8.83 29.45
CA TRP A 11 -15.41 -8.31 28.41
C TRP A 11 -15.62 -9.31 27.26
N MET A 12 -14.57 -10.01 26.84
CA MET A 12 -14.69 -11.10 25.84
C MET A 12 -15.66 -12.18 26.32
N VAL A 13 -15.52 -12.63 27.57
CA VAL A 13 -16.42 -13.62 28.17
C VAL A 13 -17.86 -13.13 28.20
N SER A 14 -18.11 -11.86 28.58
CA SER A 14 -19.48 -11.31 28.62
C SER A 14 -20.12 -11.16 27.23
N HIS A 15 -19.31 -11.12 26.17
CA HIS A 15 -19.76 -11.00 24.78
C HIS A 15 -19.75 -12.34 24.01
N CYS A 16 -19.53 -13.46 24.72
CA CYS A 16 -19.42 -14.80 24.13
C CYS A 16 -18.30 -14.93 23.09
N ILE A 17 -17.22 -14.16 23.23
CA ILE A 17 -16.00 -14.33 22.43
C ILE A 17 -15.18 -15.46 23.06
N VAL A 18 -14.89 -16.48 22.26
CA VAL A 18 -14.10 -17.65 22.67
C VAL A 18 -12.77 -17.62 21.94
N TYR A 19 -11.67 -17.89 22.64
CA TYR A 19 -10.35 -18.05 22.07
C TYR A 19 -9.69 -19.31 22.63
N SER A 20 -8.77 -19.90 21.87
CA SER A 20 -8.08 -21.13 22.25
C SER A 20 -7.17 -20.93 23.47
N ASP A 21 -7.17 -21.90 24.38
CA ASP A 21 -6.24 -21.95 25.53
C ASP A 21 -4.77 -22.11 25.09
N ALA A 22 -4.53 -22.36 23.81
CA ALA A 22 -3.20 -22.33 23.21
C ALA A 22 -2.69 -20.90 22.95
N LEU A 23 -3.47 -19.86 23.23
CA LEU A 23 -3.07 -18.47 23.02
C LEU A 23 -2.84 -17.72 24.35
N GLU A 24 -1.78 -16.93 24.38
CA GLU A 24 -1.49 -15.95 25.43
C GLU A 24 -1.51 -14.53 24.84
N PHE A 25 -2.28 -13.63 25.47
CA PHE A 25 -2.19 -12.20 25.18
C PHE A 25 -1.06 -11.57 25.97
N VAL A 26 -0.09 -10.98 25.28
CA VAL A 26 1.04 -10.26 25.85
C VAL A 26 0.76 -8.76 25.73
N ASP A 27 0.84 -8.05 26.84
CA ASP A 27 0.64 -6.59 26.89
C ASP A 27 1.97 -5.93 27.24
N SER A 28 2.68 -5.48 26.21
CA SER A 28 3.94 -4.75 26.32
C SER A 28 3.66 -3.25 26.32
N PRO A 29 4.18 -2.48 27.30
CA PRO A 29 4.11 -1.01 27.27
C PRO A 29 4.69 -0.42 25.97
N ASP A 30 5.68 -1.10 25.40
CA ASP A 30 6.51 -0.61 24.31
C ASP A 30 6.00 -1.09 22.93
N ASP A 31 5.68 -2.39 22.80
CA ASP A 31 5.27 -3.00 21.52
C ASP A 31 3.75 -3.12 21.36
N GLY A 32 2.98 -2.69 22.35
CA GLY A 32 1.53 -2.83 22.37
C GLY A 32 1.10 -4.26 22.74
N ILE A 33 -0.03 -4.70 22.19
CA ILE A 33 -0.61 -6.01 22.49
C ILE A 33 -0.32 -6.97 21.35
N SER A 34 0.21 -8.14 21.70
CA SER A 34 0.45 -9.25 20.78
C SER A 34 -0.14 -10.56 21.31
N VAL A 35 -0.17 -11.56 20.44
CA VAL A 35 -0.67 -12.91 20.75
C VAL A 35 0.48 -13.90 20.58
N ARG A 36 0.71 -14.75 21.58
CA ARG A 36 1.74 -15.79 21.56
C ARG A 36 1.11 -17.18 21.64
N ALA A 37 1.68 -18.13 20.92
CA ALA A 37 1.33 -19.54 21.02
C ALA A 37 1.95 -20.16 22.29
N LEU A 38 1.14 -20.82 23.11
CA LEU A 38 1.60 -21.60 24.27
C LEU A 38 1.95 -23.05 23.88
N TYR A 39 1.35 -23.54 22.79
CA TYR A 39 1.58 -24.85 22.20
C TYR A 39 1.74 -24.71 20.69
N ASP A 40 2.26 -25.74 20.03
CA ASP A 40 2.34 -25.77 18.57
C ASP A 40 0.93 -25.64 17.96
N LEU A 41 0.78 -24.71 17.04
CA LEU A 41 -0.43 -24.49 16.26
C LEU A 41 -0.23 -25.01 14.84
N LYS A 42 -1.21 -25.77 14.33
CA LYS A 42 -1.21 -26.36 13.00
C LYS A 42 -2.13 -25.64 12.05
N GLU A 43 -1.82 -25.74 10.76
CA GLU A 43 -2.69 -25.20 9.71
C GLU A 43 -4.10 -25.78 9.83
N GLY A 44 -5.10 -24.91 9.81
CA GLY A 44 -6.51 -25.26 10.03
C GLY A 44 -6.99 -25.17 11.48
N ASP A 45 -6.11 -24.97 12.46
CA ASP A 45 -6.53 -24.83 13.87
C ASP A 45 -7.41 -23.59 14.07
N LEU A 46 -8.57 -23.79 14.69
CA LEU A 46 -9.47 -22.71 15.10
C LEU A 46 -8.95 -22.07 16.40
N VAL A 47 -8.57 -20.80 16.33
CA VAL A 47 -7.97 -20.08 17.47
C VAL A 47 -8.88 -19.05 18.12
N ALA A 48 -9.91 -18.57 17.43
CA ALA A 48 -10.95 -17.74 18.03
C ALA A 48 -12.29 -17.79 17.28
N THR A 49 -13.38 -17.60 18.01
CA THR A 49 -14.74 -17.43 17.49
C THR A 49 -15.36 -16.17 18.10
N ILE A 50 -15.75 -15.23 17.24
CA ILE A 50 -16.21 -13.89 17.63
C ILE A 50 -17.63 -13.69 17.10
N PRO A 51 -18.68 -13.58 17.94
CA PRO A 51 -20.02 -13.27 17.47
C PRO A 51 -20.07 -11.92 16.74
N LYS A 52 -20.65 -11.85 15.54
CA LYS A 52 -20.75 -10.62 14.74
C LYS A 52 -21.46 -9.48 15.50
N ARG A 53 -22.40 -9.82 16.40
CA ARG A 53 -23.06 -8.87 17.32
C ARG A 53 -22.11 -8.19 18.33
N SER A 54 -20.96 -8.78 18.60
CA SER A 54 -19.94 -8.22 19.50
C SER A 54 -18.99 -7.26 18.78
N CYS A 55 -18.97 -7.26 17.44
CA CYS A 55 -18.18 -6.34 16.65
C CYS A 55 -18.74 -4.92 16.78
N LEU A 56 -17.84 -3.94 16.86
CA LEU A 56 -18.21 -2.53 16.74
C LEU A 56 -18.40 -2.20 15.25
N THR A 57 -19.64 -1.92 14.88
CA THR A 57 -20.07 -1.56 13.52
C THR A 57 -21.00 -0.37 13.59
N ILE A 58 -21.34 0.25 12.45
CA ILE A 58 -22.40 1.27 12.38
C ILE A 58 -23.68 0.75 13.04
N ARG A 59 -24.10 -0.46 12.67
CA ARG A 59 -25.37 -1.09 13.10
C ARG A 59 -25.42 -1.45 14.57
N THR A 60 -24.29 -1.86 15.15
CA THR A 60 -24.26 -2.31 16.54
C THR A 60 -24.11 -1.15 17.51
N SER A 61 -23.52 -0.03 17.08
CA SER A 61 -23.33 1.15 17.92
C SER A 61 -24.65 1.83 18.31
N GLY A 62 -24.68 2.43 19.50
CA GLY A 62 -25.85 3.16 19.99
C GLY A 62 -26.22 4.40 19.16
N ILE A 63 -25.29 4.91 18.34
CA ILE A 63 -25.51 6.06 17.45
C ILE A 63 -26.01 5.67 16.04
N SER A 64 -26.27 4.39 15.77
CA SER A 64 -26.75 3.91 14.45
C SER A 64 -27.93 4.73 13.89
N PRO A 65 -28.99 5.07 14.67
CA PRO A 65 -30.11 5.83 14.13
C PRO A 65 -29.72 7.21 13.61
N LEU A 66 -28.74 7.86 14.24
CA LEU A 66 -28.25 9.17 13.81
C LEU A 66 -27.38 9.03 12.55
N ILE A 67 -26.49 8.04 12.51
CA ILE A 67 -25.66 7.73 11.33
C ILE A 67 -26.56 7.50 10.10
N GLU A 68 -27.60 6.67 10.26
CA GLU A 68 -28.56 6.37 9.20
C GLU A 68 -29.37 7.60 8.77
N ALA A 69 -29.85 8.40 9.73
CA ALA A 69 -30.60 9.63 9.43
C ALA A 69 -29.75 10.68 8.70
N SER A 70 -28.45 10.71 8.95
CA SER A 70 -27.48 11.58 8.28
C SER A 70 -26.98 11.01 6.95
N GLY A 71 -27.41 9.82 6.55
CA GLY A 71 -26.98 9.17 5.30
C GLY A 71 -25.49 8.81 5.29
N LEU A 72 -24.87 8.63 6.46
CA LEU A 72 -23.46 8.30 6.59
C LEU A 72 -23.24 6.79 6.52
N ASP A 73 -22.25 6.35 5.77
CA ASP A 73 -21.90 4.94 5.63
C ASP A 73 -20.38 4.71 5.65
N GLY A 74 -19.98 3.46 5.39
CA GLY A 74 -18.58 3.06 5.24
C GLY A 74 -17.68 3.50 6.40
N CYS A 75 -16.47 3.96 6.05
CA CYS A 75 -15.49 4.39 7.05
C CYS A 75 -15.87 5.70 7.76
N LEU A 76 -16.73 6.53 7.16
CA LEU A 76 -17.16 7.81 7.74
C LEU A 76 -18.17 7.57 8.88
N GLY A 77 -19.22 6.77 8.62
CA GLY A 77 -20.17 6.35 9.63
C GLY A 77 -19.51 5.53 10.75
N LEU A 78 -18.57 4.64 10.41
CA LEU A 78 -17.84 3.86 11.42
C LEU A 78 -16.94 4.75 12.31
N ALA A 79 -16.36 5.83 11.76
CA ALA A 79 -15.59 6.78 12.56
C ALA A 79 -16.49 7.49 13.57
N LEU A 80 -17.69 7.92 13.16
CA LEU A 80 -18.66 8.53 14.05
C LEU A 80 -19.11 7.55 15.16
N ALA A 81 -19.37 6.29 14.81
CA ALA A 81 -19.68 5.23 15.78
C ALA A 81 -18.56 5.04 16.82
N LEU A 82 -17.31 4.93 16.37
CA LEU A 82 -16.17 4.77 17.27
C LEU A 82 -15.97 5.98 18.20
N MET A 83 -16.15 7.20 17.68
CA MET A 83 -16.06 8.43 18.47
C MET A 83 -17.16 8.49 19.53
N TYR A 84 -18.39 8.12 19.18
CA TYR A 84 -19.50 8.03 20.10
C TYR A 84 -19.27 7.00 21.21
N GLU A 85 -18.89 5.77 20.88
CA GLU A 85 -18.63 4.73 21.88
C GLU A 85 -17.48 5.12 22.81
N ARG A 86 -16.46 5.85 22.31
CA ARG A 86 -15.42 6.43 23.16
C ARG A 86 -15.94 7.52 24.09
N SER A 87 -16.88 8.36 23.66
CA SER A 87 -17.45 9.42 24.49
C SER A 87 -18.24 8.89 25.69
N LEU A 88 -18.78 7.66 25.59
CA LEU A 88 -19.53 7.02 26.68
C LEU A 88 -18.63 6.49 27.80
N GLY A 89 -17.33 6.29 27.53
CA GLY A 89 -16.38 5.69 28.47
C GLY A 89 -16.92 4.39 29.07
N ALA A 90 -16.98 4.31 30.40
CA ALA A 90 -17.44 3.12 31.12
C ALA A 90 -18.88 2.69 30.82
N ALA A 91 -19.71 3.57 30.23
CA ALA A 91 -21.06 3.22 29.81
C ALA A 91 -21.12 2.52 28.44
N SER A 92 -20.04 2.55 27.65
CA SER A 92 -20.02 1.87 26.35
C SER A 92 -20.07 0.35 26.53
N PRO A 93 -20.88 -0.36 25.73
CA PRO A 93 -20.83 -1.81 25.65
C PRO A 93 -19.44 -2.34 25.27
N TRP A 94 -18.61 -1.53 24.61
CA TRP A 94 -17.26 -1.89 24.16
C TRP A 94 -16.13 -1.40 25.06
N GLU A 95 -16.39 -0.84 26.24
CA GLU A 95 -15.34 -0.28 27.11
C GLU A 95 -14.16 -1.24 27.34
N GLY A 96 -14.48 -2.53 27.53
CA GLY A 96 -13.48 -3.58 27.72
C GLY A 96 -12.51 -3.74 26.55
N TYR A 97 -12.99 -3.51 25.33
CA TYR A 97 -12.22 -3.50 24.08
C TYR A 97 -11.57 -2.14 23.80
N LEU A 98 -12.28 -1.04 24.00
CA LEU A 98 -11.77 0.31 23.72
C LEU A 98 -10.53 0.67 24.56
N GLN A 99 -10.45 0.20 25.81
CA GLN A 99 -9.29 0.46 26.69
C GLN A 99 -7.98 -0.22 26.22
N ILE A 100 -8.06 -1.26 25.37
CA ILE A 100 -6.88 -1.94 24.85
C ILE A 100 -6.40 -1.33 23.52
N LEU A 101 -7.26 -0.58 22.84
CA LEU A 101 -6.88 0.17 21.65
C LEU A 101 -5.93 1.33 22.04
N PRO A 102 -4.95 1.64 21.19
CA PRO A 102 -4.19 2.87 21.36
C PRO A 102 -5.09 4.09 21.13
N ASP A 103 -4.64 5.26 21.58
CA ASP A 103 -5.32 6.54 21.28
C ASP A 103 -5.49 6.69 19.76
N ARG A 104 -4.42 6.46 19.01
CA ARG A 104 -4.35 6.50 17.55
C ARG A 104 -3.22 5.60 17.06
N GLU A 105 -3.25 5.21 15.79
CA GLU A 105 -2.09 4.62 15.14
C GLU A 105 -1.16 5.67 14.55
N CYS A 106 0.13 5.34 14.46
CA CYS A 106 1.17 6.22 13.94
C CYS A 106 1.24 6.18 12.39
N VAL A 107 0.10 6.32 11.72
CA VAL A 107 -0.01 6.36 10.26
C VAL A 107 0.31 7.75 9.70
N PRO A 108 0.87 7.86 8.48
CA PRO A 108 1.35 9.12 7.92
C PRO A 108 0.36 10.30 7.97
N PHE A 109 -0.93 10.10 7.71
CA PHE A 109 -1.90 11.21 7.69
C PHE A 109 -2.13 11.84 9.07
N THR A 110 -1.66 11.18 10.15
CA THR A 110 -1.65 11.73 11.51
C THR A 110 -0.40 12.56 11.82
N TRP A 111 0.61 12.56 10.95
CA TRP A 111 1.87 13.30 11.12
C TRP A 111 1.69 14.79 10.78
N SER A 112 2.64 15.64 11.20
CA SER A 112 2.68 17.02 10.74
C SER A 112 3.11 17.09 9.27
N LEU A 113 2.79 18.18 8.57
CA LEU A 113 3.20 18.35 7.17
C LEU A 113 4.73 18.40 7.03
N GLU A 114 5.40 19.03 8.00
CA GLU A 114 6.86 19.09 8.12
C GLU A 114 7.46 17.69 8.33
N GLU A 115 6.89 16.87 9.22
CA GLU A 115 7.34 15.48 9.42
C GLU A 115 7.19 14.64 8.14
N VAL A 116 6.13 14.85 7.36
CA VAL A 116 5.93 14.17 6.08
C VAL A 116 7.01 14.59 5.07
N ASP A 117 7.27 15.88 4.94
CA ASP A 117 8.28 16.40 4.01
C ASP A 117 9.69 15.93 4.40
N ASP A 118 10.03 15.99 5.69
CA ASP A 118 11.37 15.63 6.15
C ASP A 118 11.61 14.11 6.10
N LEU A 119 10.66 13.32 6.57
CA LEU A 119 10.86 11.88 6.78
C LEU A 119 10.56 11.07 5.54
N LEU A 120 9.60 11.50 4.70
CA LEU A 120 9.17 10.71 3.55
C LEU A 120 9.78 11.19 2.24
N VAL A 121 10.57 12.28 2.18
CA VAL A 121 11.12 12.81 0.91
C VAL A 121 11.65 11.73 -0.02
N GLY A 122 11.18 11.77 -1.27
CA GLY A 122 11.52 10.87 -2.37
C GLY A 122 10.87 9.49 -2.34
N THR A 123 10.21 9.12 -1.23
CA THR A 123 9.52 7.83 -1.13
C THR A 123 8.22 7.81 -1.92
N GLU A 124 7.68 6.63 -2.17
CA GLU A 124 6.36 6.48 -2.80
C GLU A 124 5.25 7.20 -2.00
N LEU A 125 5.43 7.42 -0.69
CA LEU A 125 4.47 8.18 0.13
C LEU A 125 4.64 9.70 0.09
N HIS A 126 5.80 10.20 -0.37
CA HIS A 126 6.07 11.64 -0.48
C HIS A 126 5.96 12.17 -1.89
N LYS A 127 6.26 11.36 -2.89
CA LYS A 127 6.24 11.72 -4.32
C LYS A 127 4.98 12.45 -4.77
N ILE A 128 3.91 12.35 -4.00
CA ILE A 128 2.66 12.95 -4.36
C ILE A 128 2.62 14.46 -4.03
N VAL A 129 3.72 15.07 -3.54
CA VAL A 129 3.73 16.49 -3.16
C VAL A 129 3.84 17.47 -4.36
N ILE A 130 4.11 17.03 -5.60
CA ILE A 130 4.42 17.97 -6.70
C ILE A 130 3.39 18.02 -7.85
N SER A 131 2.39 17.12 -7.97
CA SER A 131 1.34 17.36 -8.98
C SER A 131 -0.07 16.75 -8.87
N THR A 132 -0.44 15.71 -8.09
CA THR A 132 -1.87 15.23 -8.10
C THR A 132 -2.27 14.17 -7.04
N ARG A 133 -3.32 14.46 -6.24
CA ARG A 133 -4.29 13.65 -5.43
C ARG A 133 -3.96 12.25 -4.88
N GLN A 134 -2.78 12.03 -4.34
CA GLN A 134 -2.47 10.77 -3.64
C GLN A 134 -1.61 10.99 -2.37
N THR A 135 -1.51 12.21 -1.84
CA THR A 135 -0.63 12.44 -0.68
C THR A 135 -1.30 12.10 0.64
N VAL A 136 -0.45 11.71 1.59
CA VAL A 136 -0.67 11.87 3.03
C VAL A 136 -1.23 13.27 3.41
N LYS A 137 -0.78 14.31 2.70
CA LYS A 137 -1.23 15.70 2.87
C LYS A 137 -2.65 15.94 2.37
N GLU A 138 -3.01 15.40 1.22
CA GLU A 138 -4.35 15.47 0.64
C GLU A 138 -5.31 14.57 1.42
N ASP A 139 -4.90 13.36 1.82
CA ASP A 139 -5.65 12.53 2.78
C ASP A 139 -6.01 13.36 4.02
N LYS A 140 -5.03 14.11 4.54
CA LYS A 140 -5.26 15.01 5.67
C LYS A 140 -6.20 16.18 5.35
N ILE A 141 -6.18 16.72 4.13
CA ILE A 141 -7.13 17.76 3.69
C ILE A 141 -8.54 17.19 3.56
N PHE A 142 -8.69 16.08 2.83
CA PHE A 142 -9.96 15.37 2.65
C PHE A 142 -10.57 14.93 3.97
N LEU A 143 -9.78 14.40 4.91
CA LEU A 143 -10.27 14.06 6.24
C LEU A 143 -10.80 15.28 7.00
N VAL A 144 -10.20 16.46 6.82
CA VAL A 144 -10.70 17.70 7.43
C VAL A 144 -11.97 18.18 6.71
N GLU A 145 -12.03 18.07 5.38
CA GLU A 145 -13.21 18.41 4.59
C GLU A 145 -14.39 17.50 4.93
N ASP A 146 -14.20 16.17 4.94
CA ASP A 146 -15.18 15.18 5.39
C ASP A 146 -15.69 15.53 6.80
N TRP A 147 -14.78 15.85 7.72
CA TRP A 147 -15.17 16.20 9.09
C TRP A 147 -16.02 17.47 9.12
N LYS A 148 -15.65 18.51 8.36
CA LYS A 148 -16.41 19.77 8.26
C LYS A 148 -17.76 19.59 7.59
N GLU A 149 -17.83 18.75 6.57
CA GLU A 149 -19.05 18.55 5.80
C GLU A 149 -20.06 17.67 6.54
N TYR A 150 -19.59 16.62 7.23
CA TYR A 150 -20.47 15.57 7.76
C TYR A 150 -20.54 15.51 9.29
N ILE A 151 -19.47 15.87 10.01
CA ILE A 151 -19.40 15.72 11.48
C ILE A 151 -19.64 17.06 12.19
N GLU A 152 -19.05 18.15 11.70
CA GLU A 152 -19.22 19.50 12.27
C GLU A 152 -20.69 19.95 12.35
N PRO A 153 -21.57 19.70 11.35
CA PRO A 153 -22.98 20.06 11.45
C PRO A 153 -23.72 19.29 12.56
N LEU A 154 -23.31 18.04 12.83
CA LEU A 154 -23.90 17.23 13.90
C LEU A 154 -23.52 17.78 15.28
N ILE A 155 -22.32 18.34 15.43
CA ILE A 155 -21.91 19.00 16.68
C ILE A 155 -22.79 20.23 16.96
N GLN A 156 -23.18 20.96 15.92
CA GLN A 156 -23.97 22.19 16.06
C GLN A 156 -25.47 21.92 16.26
N SER A 157 -26.00 20.84 15.70
CA SER A 157 -27.44 20.56 15.61
C SER A 157 -27.89 19.28 16.31
N GLY A 158 -26.95 18.50 16.84
CA GLY A 158 -27.21 17.18 17.39
C GLY A 158 -27.79 17.18 18.82
N PRO A 159 -28.06 15.99 19.37
CA PRO A 159 -28.65 15.83 20.70
C PRO A 159 -27.83 16.50 21.83
N LEU A 160 -28.51 17.17 22.76
CA LEU A 160 -27.88 17.85 23.91
C LEU A 160 -27.22 16.90 24.92
N GLU A 161 -27.60 15.62 24.91
CA GLU A 161 -27.10 14.59 25.83
C GLU A 161 -25.74 14.01 25.41
N MET A 162 -25.25 14.35 24.21
CA MET A 162 -23.95 13.90 23.71
C MET A 162 -22.80 14.77 24.19
N ASP A 163 -21.68 14.13 24.55
CA ASP A 163 -20.44 14.83 24.82
C ASP A 163 -19.70 15.16 23.51
N TRP A 164 -20.08 16.29 22.92
CA TRP A 164 -19.51 16.79 21.68
C TRP A 164 -18.00 17.11 21.74
N ALA A 165 -17.39 17.14 22.94
CA ALA A 165 -15.94 17.32 23.06
C ALA A 165 -15.14 16.16 22.44
N TYR A 166 -15.76 14.97 22.32
CA TYR A 166 -15.17 13.79 21.67
C TYR A 166 -15.34 13.78 20.14
N PHE A 167 -15.99 14.78 19.57
CA PHE A 167 -16.29 14.83 18.13
C PHE A 167 -15.38 15.77 17.34
N GLY A 168 -14.36 16.33 17.99
CA GLY A 168 -13.40 17.22 17.34
C GLY A 168 -12.56 16.54 16.26
N VAL A 169 -11.94 17.37 15.41
CA VAL A 169 -11.10 16.90 14.29
C VAL A 169 -9.97 15.96 14.75
N LYS A 170 -9.40 16.17 15.94
CA LYS A 170 -8.33 15.29 16.46
C LYS A 170 -8.83 13.88 16.75
N GLN A 171 -10.03 13.77 17.32
CA GLN A 171 -10.69 12.50 17.60
C GLN A 171 -11.12 11.81 16.31
N TYR A 172 -11.57 12.57 15.31
CA TYR A 172 -11.86 12.03 13.98
C TYR A 172 -10.62 11.41 13.33
N PHE A 173 -9.48 12.09 13.34
CA PHE A 173 -8.21 11.55 12.85
C PHE A 173 -7.77 10.30 13.62
N SER A 174 -7.93 10.32 14.95
CA SER A 174 -7.67 9.16 15.81
C SER A 174 -8.55 7.96 15.42
N ALA A 175 -9.87 8.15 15.28
CA ALA A 175 -10.80 7.11 14.87
C ALA A 175 -10.46 6.57 13.48
N LYS A 176 -10.20 7.43 12.51
CA LYS A 176 -9.81 7.04 11.14
C LYS A 176 -8.50 6.27 11.10
N SER A 177 -7.52 6.61 11.95
CA SER A 177 -6.27 5.84 12.07
C SER A 177 -6.48 4.43 12.60
N LEU A 178 -7.42 4.24 13.54
CA LEU A 178 -7.77 2.92 14.06
C LEU A 178 -8.57 2.10 13.05
N ILE A 179 -9.49 2.74 12.31
CA ILE A 179 -10.26 2.09 11.25
C ILE A 179 -9.32 1.62 10.13
N ALA A 180 -8.42 2.48 9.66
CA ALA A 180 -7.48 2.12 8.59
C ALA A 180 -6.60 0.91 8.93
N SER A 181 -6.25 0.76 10.21
CA SER A 181 -5.31 -0.27 10.67
C SER A 181 -5.96 -1.53 11.24
N ARG A 182 -7.23 -1.47 11.69
CA ARG A 182 -7.87 -2.55 12.47
C ARG A 182 -9.24 -2.96 11.97
N SER A 183 -9.84 -2.21 11.04
CA SER A 183 -11.15 -2.58 10.50
C SER A 183 -11.03 -3.73 9.51
N PHE A 184 -12.06 -4.57 9.47
CA PHE A 184 -12.22 -5.63 8.48
C PHE A 184 -13.54 -5.41 7.77
N GLU A 185 -13.55 -5.67 6.48
CA GLU A 185 -14.80 -5.81 5.75
C GLU A 185 -15.42 -7.16 6.13
N ILE A 186 -16.64 -7.10 6.65
CA ILE A 186 -17.45 -8.26 6.99
C ILE A 186 -18.45 -8.41 5.84
N ASP A 187 -18.75 -9.65 5.44
CA ASP A 187 -19.73 -10.00 4.40
C ASP A 187 -21.00 -9.12 4.42
N GLU A 188 -21.66 -8.96 3.26
CA GLU A 188 -22.96 -8.27 3.16
C GLU A 188 -23.93 -8.90 4.16
N TYR A 189 -24.10 -8.27 5.31
CA TYR A 189 -24.88 -8.81 6.41
C TYR A 189 -26.39 -8.66 6.09
N HIS A 190 -26.87 -9.52 5.20
CA HIS A 190 -28.28 -9.66 4.78
C HIS A 190 -29.01 -10.81 5.52
N GLY A 191 -28.47 -11.36 6.61
CA GLY A 191 -29.05 -12.50 7.31
C GLY A 191 -29.38 -12.21 8.78
N SER A 192 -30.60 -12.56 9.19
CA SER A 192 -31.13 -12.58 10.57
C SER A 192 -30.09 -12.87 11.66
N VAL A 193 -30.17 -12.13 12.77
CA VAL A 193 -29.36 -12.26 14.01
C VAL A 193 -29.30 -13.69 14.58
N ASN A 194 -30.18 -14.59 14.12
CA ASN A 194 -30.31 -15.97 14.59
C ASN A 194 -29.92 -17.04 13.55
N GLY A 195 -29.20 -16.70 12.47
CA GLY A 195 -28.70 -17.66 11.48
C GLY A 195 -27.40 -18.38 11.93
N PRO A 196 -27.09 -19.57 11.37
CA PRO A 196 -25.90 -20.37 11.71
C PRO A 196 -24.54 -19.72 11.36
N ASN A 197 -24.52 -18.59 10.62
CA ASN A 197 -23.33 -17.85 10.18
C ASN A 197 -23.09 -16.54 10.97
N GLY A 198 -23.51 -16.49 12.24
CA GLY A 198 -23.48 -15.29 13.08
C GLY A 198 -22.14 -14.99 13.77
N THR A 199 -21.08 -15.73 13.45
CA THR A 199 -19.75 -15.63 14.08
C THR A 199 -18.66 -15.44 13.03
N LEU A 200 -17.58 -14.77 13.41
CA LEU A 200 -16.30 -14.73 12.72
C LEU A 200 -15.38 -15.79 13.34
N GLU A 201 -14.62 -16.48 12.51
CA GLU A 201 -13.64 -17.47 12.94
C GLU A 201 -12.24 -16.99 12.57
N MET A 202 -11.30 -17.17 13.49
CA MET A 202 -9.88 -16.93 13.24
C MET A 202 -9.19 -18.29 13.22
N ILE A 203 -8.56 -18.61 12.09
CA ILE A 203 -7.91 -19.89 11.83
C ILE A 203 -6.43 -19.70 11.55
N VAL A 204 -5.64 -20.72 11.85
CA VAL A 204 -4.21 -20.75 11.55
C VAL A 204 -4.01 -21.14 10.09
N VAL A 205 -3.33 -20.29 9.33
CA VAL A 205 -2.99 -20.54 7.91
C VAL A 205 -1.51 -20.90 7.70
N LYS A 206 -0.71 -20.83 8.77
CA LYS A 206 0.71 -21.17 8.79
C LYS A 206 1.07 -21.65 10.19
N GLU A 207 1.78 -22.77 10.28
CA GLU A 207 2.17 -23.35 11.58
C GLU A 207 2.96 -22.36 12.44
N VAL A 208 2.72 -22.40 13.76
CA VAL A 208 3.42 -21.59 14.76
C VAL A 208 3.91 -22.51 15.87
N GLU A 209 5.22 -22.51 16.12
CA GLU A 209 5.81 -23.26 17.24
C GLU A 209 5.45 -22.64 18.59
N ALA A 210 5.40 -23.47 19.64
CA ALA A 210 5.22 -23.02 21.00
C ALA A 210 6.24 -21.91 21.39
N GLY A 211 5.74 -20.82 21.96
CA GLY A 211 6.51 -19.62 22.28
C GLY A 211 6.56 -18.58 21.16
N GLY A 212 6.19 -18.95 19.93
CA GLY A 212 6.12 -18.06 18.77
C GLY A 212 4.99 -17.03 18.84
N GLU A 213 5.18 -15.87 18.24
CA GLU A 213 4.11 -14.88 18.06
C GLU A 213 3.18 -15.31 16.92
N VAL A 214 1.87 -15.12 17.13
CA VAL A 214 0.82 -15.43 16.16
C VAL A 214 0.47 -14.15 15.40
N PHE A 215 0.82 -14.11 14.11
CA PHE A 215 0.59 -12.95 13.26
C PHE A 215 -0.71 -13.07 12.48
N ASN A 216 -1.41 -11.94 12.34
CA ASN A 216 -2.47 -11.82 11.34
C ASN A 216 -1.87 -11.55 9.95
N THR A 217 -2.61 -11.90 8.90
CA THR A 217 -2.22 -11.60 7.51
C THR A 217 -2.93 -10.33 7.04
N TYR A 218 -2.17 -9.27 6.77
CA TYR A 218 -2.69 -8.03 6.15
C TYR A 218 -2.72 -8.08 4.62
N GLY A 219 -2.31 -9.21 4.03
CA GLY A 219 -2.21 -9.40 2.58
C GLY A 219 -0.80 -9.19 2.05
N CYS A 220 -0.65 -9.34 0.74
CA CYS A 220 0.62 -9.14 0.03
C CYS A 220 0.84 -7.64 -0.23
N MET A 221 1.40 -6.92 0.75
CA MET A 221 1.56 -5.46 0.70
C MET A 221 3.03 -5.03 0.83
N GLY A 222 3.45 -4.12 -0.04
CA GLY A 222 4.74 -3.43 0.09
C GLY A 222 4.77 -2.41 1.24
N ASN A 223 5.96 -1.98 1.62
CA ASN A 223 6.19 -1.09 2.76
C ASN A 223 5.46 0.26 2.64
N ALA A 224 5.26 0.79 1.43
CA ALA A 224 4.49 2.02 1.25
C ALA A 224 3.05 1.85 1.75
N ALA A 225 2.37 0.76 1.32
CA ALA A 225 1.02 0.43 1.75
C ALA A 225 0.95 0.08 3.25
N LEU A 226 1.93 -0.69 3.75
CA LEU A 226 2.00 -1.04 5.18
C LEU A 226 2.13 0.20 6.07
N LEU A 227 3.00 1.14 5.69
CA LEU A 227 3.18 2.36 6.45
C LEU A 227 1.95 3.25 6.38
N HIS A 228 1.36 3.41 5.20
CA HIS A 228 0.16 4.21 4.97
C HIS A 228 -1.04 3.74 5.80
N LYS A 229 -1.31 2.43 5.82
CA LYS A 229 -2.50 1.85 6.48
C LYS A 229 -2.29 1.48 7.94
N TYR A 230 -1.11 0.96 8.28
CA TYR A 230 -0.87 0.32 9.58
C TYR A 230 0.24 0.99 10.41
N GLY A 231 0.99 1.96 9.84
CA GLY A 231 1.97 2.73 10.61
C GLY A 231 3.24 1.96 10.95
N PHE A 232 3.61 0.96 10.14
CA PHE A 232 4.86 0.22 10.24
C PHE A 232 5.40 -0.20 8.87
N THR A 233 6.67 -0.59 8.82
CA THR A 233 7.31 -1.20 7.65
C THR A 233 8.14 -2.41 8.05
N GLU A 234 8.35 -3.30 7.10
CA GLU A 234 9.07 -4.56 7.30
C GLU A 234 10.44 -4.54 6.62
N SER A 235 11.41 -5.14 7.30
CA SER A 235 12.73 -5.37 6.72
C SER A 235 12.67 -6.52 5.73
N ASN A 236 13.27 -6.34 4.56
CA ASN A 236 13.33 -7.36 3.50
C ASN A 236 11.96 -7.84 2.98
N ASN A 237 10.95 -6.96 2.96
CA ASN A 237 9.64 -7.28 2.42
C ASN A 237 9.73 -7.55 0.89
N PRO A 238 9.32 -8.74 0.40
CA PRO A 238 9.40 -9.13 -1.01
C PRO A 238 8.34 -8.46 -1.89
N PHE A 239 7.30 -7.87 -1.29
CA PHE A 239 6.24 -7.14 -2.00
C PHE A 239 6.55 -5.66 -2.18
N ASN A 240 7.76 -5.22 -1.82
CA ASN A 240 8.18 -3.85 -2.07
C ASN A 240 8.29 -3.57 -3.56
N ILE A 241 7.81 -2.40 -3.95
CA ILE A 241 7.92 -1.86 -5.30
C ILE A 241 8.45 -0.42 -5.23
N VAL A 242 8.97 0.07 -6.34
CA VAL A 242 9.25 1.49 -6.54
C VAL A 242 8.70 1.91 -7.90
N ASN A 243 8.12 3.11 -7.98
CA ASN A 243 7.46 3.55 -9.20
C ASN A 243 8.39 4.44 -10.03
N ILE A 244 8.29 4.32 -11.36
CA ILE A 244 8.79 5.28 -12.34
C ILE A 244 7.57 5.97 -12.95
N ASP A 245 7.37 7.24 -12.61
CA ASP A 245 6.21 7.99 -13.08
C ASP A 245 6.38 8.35 -14.56
N LEU A 246 5.27 8.48 -15.30
CA LEU A 246 5.32 8.91 -16.70
C LEU A 246 6.03 10.26 -16.84
N ASP A 247 5.89 11.16 -15.87
CA ASP A 247 6.61 12.44 -15.83
C ASP A 247 8.14 12.24 -15.80
N GLN A 248 8.64 11.26 -15.06
CA GLN A 248 10.08 10.94 -15.03
C GLN A 248 10.53 10.39 -16.39
N PHE A 249 9.71 9.54 -17.01
CA PHE A 249 9.93 9.09 -18.38
C PHE A 249 9.95 10.27 -19.37
N LEU A 250 9.04 11.23 -19.24
CA LEU A 250 8.98 12.40 -20.12
C LEU A 250 10.19 13.31 -19.93
N VAL A 251 10.67 13.51 -18.70
CA VAL A 251 11.93 14.24 -18.43
C VAL A 251 13.10 13.55 -19.13
N TRP A 252 13.24 12.23 -18.98
CA TRP A 252 14.25 11.47 -19.71
C TRP A 252 14.10 11.61 -21.22
N CYS A 253 12.88 11.42 -21.75
CA CYS A 253 12.62 11.46 -23.19
C CYS A 253 13.00 12.81 -23.80
N SER A 254 12.62 13.92 -23.16
CA SER A 254 12.96 15.27 -23.63
C SER A 254 14.45 15.59 -23.54
N SER A 255 15.22 14.89 -22.71
CA SER A 255 16.69 15.01 -22.67
C SER A 255 17.39 14.30 -23.83
N SER A 256 16.77 13.25 -24.38
CA SER A 256 17.36 12.38 -25.41
C SER A 256 16.78 12.61 -26.81
N PHE A 257 15.53 13.08 -26.90
CA PHE A 257 14.78 13.19 -28.15
C PHE A 257 13.99 14.50 -28.25
N SER A 258 13.61 14.86 -29.48
CA SER A 258 12.71 15.99 -29.70
C SER A 258 11.29 15.72 -29.17
N ASN A 259 10.59 16.76 -28.72
CA ASN A 259 9.21 16.64 -28.25
C ASN A 259 8.26 16.01 -29.29
N ARG A 260 8.47 16.30 -30.58
CA ARG A 260 7.69 15.69 -31.67
C ARG A 260 7.92 14.18 -31.74
N TYR A 261 9.17 13.75 -31.59
CA TYR A 261 9.54 12.34 -31.59
C TYR A 261 8.92 11.61 -30.39
N CYS A 262 9.12 12.12 -29.17
CA CYS A 262 8.52 11.56 -27.94
C CYS A 262 7.01 11.39 -28.06
N ARG A 263 6.29 12.44 -28.49
CA ARG A 263 4.84 12.39 -28.67
C ARG A 263 4.40 11.35 -29.70
N SER A 264 5.11 11.25 -30.82
CA SER A 264 4.80 10.27 -31.86
C SER A 264 4.94 8.85 -31.34
N ARG A 265 6.06 8.54 -30.66
CA ARG A 265 6.36 7.19 -30.16
C ARG A 265 5.42 6.78 -29.02
N LEU A 266 5.18 7.69 -28.07
CA LEU A 266 4.21 7.48 -27.00
C LEU A 266 2.79 7.27 -27.54
N ALA A 267 2.39 8.02 -28.57
CA ALA A 267 1.08 7.84 -29.21
C ALA A 267 0.95 6.46 -29.88
N SER A 268 1.99 5.98 -30.55
CA SER A 268 2.00 4.63 -31.14
C SER A 268 1.91 3.55 -30.07
N TRP A 269 2.65 3.69 -28.96
CA TRP A 269 2.55 2.80 -27.81
C TRP A 269 1.13 2.76 -27.22
N ARG A 270 0.47 3.91 -27.05
CA ARG A 270 -0.94 3.97 -26.60
C ARG A 270 -1.91 3.32 -27.59
N LYS A 271 -1.66 3.46 -28.90
CA LYS A 271 -2.51 2.81 -29.92
C LYS A 271 -2.41 1.28 -29.87
N LEU A 272 -1.31 0.72 -29.35
CA LEU A 272 -1.18 -0.73 -29.07
C LEU A 272 -2.01 -1.18 -27.86
N LYS A 273 -2.71 -0.26 -27.18
CA LYS A 273 -3.49 -0.50 -25.97
C LYS A 273 -2.63 -0.93 -24.78
N PHE A 274 -1.37 -0.51 -24.74
CA PHE A 274 -0.58 -0.53 -23.52
C PHE A 274 -0.83 0.74 -22.71
N SER A 275 -0.79 0.62 -21.40
CA SER A 275 -0.88 1.70 -20.43
C SER A 275 -0.15 1.30 -19.15
N GLY A 276 0.44 2.25 -18.45
CA GLY A 276 0.98 2.01 -17.11
C GLY A 276 -0.13 1.75 -16.09
N CYS A 277 0.28 1.60 -14.84
CA CYS A 277 -0.62 1.66 -13.71
C CYS A 277 -1.15 3.08 -13.53
N PHE A 278 -2.37 3.20 -13.04
CA PHE A 278 -2.98 4.49 -12.74
C PHE A 278 -3.13 4.67 -11.24
N SER A 279 -2.77 5.86 -10.75
CA SER A 279 -3.20 6.29 -9.44
C SER A 279 -4.70 6.60 -9.44
N GLN A 280 -5.29 6.85 -8.28
CA GLN A 280 -6.69 7.31 -8.16
C GLN A 280 -6.94 8.68 -8.83
N VAL A 281 -5.91 9.29 -9.41
CA VAL A 281 -5.90 10.64 -9.98
C VAL A 281 -5.54 10.64 -11.47
N ASP A 282 -5.60 9.47 -12.11
CA ASP A 282 -5.21 9.28 -13.50
C ASP A 282 -3.74 9.66 -13.79
N SER A 283 -2.86 9.67 -12.79
CA SER A 283 -1.41 9.75 -13.01
C SER A 283 -0.88 8.37 -13.38
N GLU A 284 -0.20 8.29 -14.53
CA GLU A 284 0.32 7.05 -15.10
C GLU A 284 1.75 6.79 -14.58
N TYR A 285 2.00 5.59 -14.07
CA TYR A 285 3.32 5.15 -13.58
C TYR A 285 3.61 3.70 -13.94
N PHE A 286 4.86 3.31 -13.80
CA PHE A 286 5.34 1.94 -14.03
C PHE A 286 5.99 1.40 -12.77
N GLU A 287 5.66 0.17 -12.39
CA GLU A 287 6.25 -0.46 -11.21
C GLU A 287 7.58 -1.14 -11.55
N ILE A 288 8.53 -1.04 -10.62
CA ILE A 288 9.73 -1.85 -10.57
C ILE A 288 9.57 -2.75 -9.34
N ASP A 289 9.64 -4.05 -9.57
CA ASP A 289 9.42 -5.05 -8.51
C ASP A 289 10.60 -5.13 -7.52
N SER A 290 10.46 -6.00 -6.53
CA SER A 290 11.49 -6.15 -5.50
C SER A 290 12.82 -6.68 -6.05
N ASP A 291 12.83 -7.41 -7.17
CA ASP A 291 14.04 -7.91 -7.82
C ASP A 291 14.69 -6.89 -8.77
N GLY A 292 14.07 -5.72 -8.92
CA GLY A 292 14.53 -4.64 -9.79
C GLY A 292 14.10 -4.82 -11.25
N GLU A 293 13.16 -5.71 -11.52
CA GLU A 293 12.61 -5.92 -12.85
C GLU A 293 11.52 -4.87 -13.15
N PRO A 294 11.63 -4.12 -14.27
CA PRO A 294 10.59 -3.18 -14.67
C PRO A 294 9.37 -3.91 -15.24
N GLN A 295 8.18 -3.35 -15.03
CA GLN A 295 6.96 -3.77 -15.76
C GLN A 295 7.20 -3.87 -17.27
N LEU A 296 6.55 -4.85 -17.90
CA LEU A 296 6.69 -5.14 -19.32
C LEU A 296 6.31 -3.92 -20.19
N GLU A 297 5.29 -3.19 -19.77
CA GLU A 297 4.77 -1.98 -20.40
C GLU A 297 5.85 -0.91 -20.55
N LEU A 298 6.67 -0.70 -19.50
CA LEU A 298 7.80 0.22 -19.52
C LEU A 298 8.89 -0.27 -20.50
N ARG A 299 9.19 -1.58 -20.51
CA ARG A 299 10.16 -2.17 -21.44
C ARG A 299 9.73 -1.97 -22.90
N ILE A 300 8.46 -2.22 -23.19
CA ILE A 300 7.88 -2.03 -24.53
C ILE A 300 7.90 -0.54 -24.91
N LEU A 301 7.56 0.36 -23.99
CA LEU A 301 7.60 1.80 -24.24
C LEU A 301 9.02 2.24 -24.62
N LEU A 302 10.02 1.85 -23.84
CA LEU A 302 11.44 2.16 -24.12
C LEU A 302 11.89 1.53 -25.44
N TYR A 303 11.50 0.29 -25.74
CA TYR A 303 11.81 -0.35 -27.01
C TYR A 303 11.24 0.43 -28.21
N VAL A 304 9.97 0.87 -28.12
CA VAL A 304 9.31 1.69 -29.16
C VAL A 304 10.02 3.03 -29.38
N MET A 305 10.63 3.60 -28.33
CA MET A 305 11.43 4.83 -28.44
C MET A 305 12.65 4.65 -29.34
N PHE A 306 13.25 3.46 -29.38
CA PHE A 306 14.48 3.19 -30.14
C PHE A 306 14.25 2.49 -31.48
N LEU A 307 13.00 2.17 -31.84
CA LEU A 307 12.70 1.64 -33.18
C LEU A 307 13.16 2.61 -34.28
N SER A 308 13.85 2.08 -35.30
CA SER A 308 14.17 2.85 -36.49
C SER A 308 12.90 3.39 -37.16
N GLU A 309 13.04 4.47 -37.94
CA GLU A 309 11.87 5.10 -38.55
C GLU A 309 11.12 4.15 -39.50
N THR A 310 11.83 3.26 -40.19
CA THR A 310 11.22 2.25 -41.05
C THR A 310 10.42 1.21 -40.25
N MET A 311 10.95 0.73 -39.11
CA MET A 311 10.26 -0.23 -38.26
C MET A 311 9.09 0.40 -37.51
N HIS A 312 9.23 1.66 -37.09
CA HIS A 312 8.14 2.43 -36.48
C HIS A 312 6.99 2.70 -37.47
N GLN A 313 7.30 2.98 -38.73
CA GLN A 313 6.28 3.10 -39.79
C GLN A 313 5.58 1.77 -40.02
N LYS A 314 6.32 0.66 -40.13
CA LYS A 314 5.72 -0.68 -40.23
C LYS A 314 4.80 -1.00 -39.06
N LEU A 315 5.27 -0.72 -37.84
CA LEU A 315 4.47 -0.87 -36.62
C LEU A 315 3.17 -0.09 -36.77
N ASN A 316 3.24 1.21 -37.08
CA ASN A 316 2.06 2.08 -37.25
C ASN A 316 1.08 1.59 -38.32
N CYS A 317 1.57 1.05 -39.44
CA CYS A 317 0.71 0.47 -40.49
C CYS A 317 0.00 -0.81 -40.04
N GLY A 318 0.58 -1.58 -39.11
CA GLY A 318 0.03 -2.86 -38.63
C GLY A 318 -0.70 -2.80 -37.28
N ILE A 319 -0.79 -1.63 -36.63
CA ILE A 319 -1.38 -1.47 -35.30
C ILE A 319 -2.83 -1.98 -35.25
N ASP A 320 -3.64 -1.72 -36.28
CA ASP A 320 -5.04 -2.14 -36.28
C ASP A 320 -5.19 -3.66 -36.16
N SER A 321 -4.21 -4.45 -36.64
CA SER A 321 -4.21 -5.91 -36.48
C SER A 321 -3.79 -6.36 -35.07
N LEU A 322 -2.99 -5.54 -34.37
CA LEU A 322 -2.47 -5.79 -33.02
C LEU A 322 -3.52 -5.48 -31.93
N THR A 323 -4.40 -4.50 -32.16
CA THR A 323 -5.38 -4.06 -31.15
C THR A 323 -6.37 -5.15 -30.71
N ARG A 324 -6.60 -6.19 -31.51
CA ARG A 324 -7.54 -7.29 -31.23
C ARG A 324 -6.88 -8.54 -30.63
N ALA A 325 -5.55 -8.53 -30.49
CA ALA A 325 -4.77 -9.68 -30.04
C ALA A 325 -4.59 -9.68 -28.50
N THR A 326 -4.25 -10.85 -27.94
CA THR A 326 -3.86 -10.95 -26.52
C THR A 326 -2.53 -10.21 -26.27
N GLU A 327 -2.19 -9.90 -25.02
CA GLU A 327 -0.93 -9.20 -24.70
C GLU A 327 0.32 -9.97 -25.14
N ALA A 328 0.34 -11.29 -24.92
CA ALA A 328 1.41 -12.15 -25.41
C ALA A 328 1.52 -12.13 -26.94
N ASP A 329 0.38 -12.20 -27.65
CA ASP A 329 0.35 -12.12 -29.11
C ASP A 329 0.80 -10.73 -29.62
N LYS A 330 0.49 -9.65 -28.89
CA LYS A 330 0.94 -8.30 -29.22
C LYS A 330 2.46 -8.21 -29.13
N LEU A 331 3.06 -8.77 -28.08
CA LEU A 331 4.51 -8.79 -27.91
C LEU A 331 5.19 -9.58 -29.04
N ILE A 332 4.70 -10.79 -29.32
CA ILE A 332 5.23 -11.65 -30.40
C ILE A 332 5.18 -10.91 -31.73
N LYS A 333 4.01 -10.40 -32.11
CA LYS A 333 3.84 -9.69 -33.39
C LYS A 333 4.64 -8.40 -33.45
N LEU A 334 4.77 -7.67 -32.35
CA LEU A 334 5.61 -6.48 -32.28
C LEU A 334 7.06 -6.86 -32.62
N LEU A 335 7.60 -7.90 -31.99
CA LEU A 335 8.95 -8.40 -32.26
C LEU A 335 9.11 -8.93 -33.70
N GLU A 336 8.13 -9.68 -34.21
CA GLU A 336 8.13 -10.16 -35.61
C GLU A 336 8.15 -9.02 -36.64
N MET A 337 7.46 -7.91 -36.36
CA MET A 337 7.39 -6.78 -37.26
C MET A 337 8.65 -5.90 -37.22
N THR A 338 9.36 -5.87 -36.10
CA THR A 338 10.48 -4.96 -35.86
C THR A 338 11.85 -5.63 -35.97
N GLN A 339 11.93 -6.95 -35.83
CA GLN A 339 13.17 -7.71 -36.02
C GLN A 339 13.26 -8.29 -37.43
N THR A 340 14.44 -8.19 -38.04
CA THR A 340 14.66 -8.59 -39.43
C THR A 340 15.13 -10.05 -39.62
N ASP A 341 15.57 -10.73 -38.55
CA ASP A 341 16.16 -12.09 -38.61
C ASP A 341 15.52 -13.04 -37.59
N SER A 342 14.37 -13.63 -37.90
CA SER A 342 13.67 -14.57 -37.01
C SER A 342 13.51 -15.96 -37.62
N ARG A 343 14.63 -16.61 -37.95
CA ARG A 343 14.64 -18.07 -38.24
C ARG A 343 15.43 -18.93 -37.24
N GLU A 344 16.20 -18.37 -36.31
CA GLU A 344 17.08 -19.18 -35.42
C GLU A 344 16.88 -19.02 -33.90
N GLN A 345 16.04 -18.10 -33.41
CA GLN A 345 15.83 -17.94 -31.96
C GLN A 345 14.57 -18.68 -31.47
N ARG A 346 14.68 -19.99 -31.27
CA ARG A 346 13.61 -20.80 -30.63
C ARG A 346 13.81 -21.01 -29.12
N SER A 347 14.79 -20.35 -28.49
CA SER A 347 15.17 -20.61 -27.10
C SER A 347 15.43 -19.35 -26.26
N GLU A 348 15.24 -18.15 -26.80
CA GLU A 348 15.37 -16.91 -26.03
C GLU A 348 14.00 -16.49 -25.50
N ASP A 349 13.97 -16.07 -24.24
CA ASP A 349 12.79 -15.47 -23.62
C ASP A 349 12.43 -14.19 -24.39
N LEU A 350 11.19 -14.12 -24.90
CA LEU A 350 10.72 -13.05 -25.78
C LEU A 350 10.85 -11.67 -25.12
N GLU A 351 10.77 -11.61 -23.80
CA GLU A 351 10.92 -10.36 -23.06
C GLU A 351 12.38 -9.87 -23.05
N GLU A 352 13.36 -10.77 -23.12
CA GLU A 352 14.78 -10.41 -23.23
C GLU A 352 15.09 -9.70 -24.54
N LEU A 353 14.32 -9.97 -25.61
CA LEU A 353 14.49 -9.32 -26.91
C LEU A 353 14.13 -7.83 -26.89
N LEU A 354 13.36 -7.36 -25.90
CA LEU A 354 13.08 -5.93 -25.70
C LEU A 354 14.28 -5.18 -25.12
N LEU A 355 15.20 -5.88 -24.46
CA LEU A 355 16.28 -5.29 -23.66
C LEU A 355 17.52 -4.99 -24.50
N THR A 356 17.39 -4.19 -25.56
CA THR A 356 18.54 -3.72 -26.35
C THR A 356 19.51 -2.89 -25.51
N ASP A 357 20.74 -2.69 -26.00
CA ASP A 357 21.73 -1.81 -25.35
C ASP A 357 21.14 -0.43 -25.03
N ASP A 358 20.42 0.18 -25.99
CA ASP A 358 19.76 1.49 -25.81
C ASP A 358 18.67 1.46 -24.73
N VAL A 359 17.84 0.40 -24.70
CA VAL A 359 16.82 0.22 -23.66
C VAL A 359 17.49 0.07 -22.30
N CYS A 360 18.55 -0.72 -22.18
CA CYS A 360 19.25 -0.89 -20.93
C CYS A 360 19.91 0.43 -20.45
N GLN A 361 20.50 1.22 -21.36
CA GLN A 361 21.02 2.55 -21.01
C GLN A 361 19.90 3.50 -20.54
N SER A 362 18.73 3.46 -21.18
CA SER A 362 17.58 4.25 -20.75
C SER A 362 17.08 3.88 -19.36
N LEU A 363 17.07 2.59 -19.01
CA LEU A 363 16.73 2.12 -17.66
C LEU A 363 17.71 2.65 -16.60
N LEU A 364 19.01 2.72 -16.92
CA LEU A 364 20.00 3.33 -16.02
C LEU A 364 19.72 4.82 -15.81
N CYS A 365 19.43 5.56 -16.87
CA CYS A 365 19.07 6.98 -16.77
C CYS A 365 17.79 7.21 -15.95
N LEU A 366 16.77 6.36 -16.15
CA LEU A 366 15.53 6.43 -15.35
C LEU A 366 15.79 6.10 -13.87
N ALA A 367 16.63 5.12 -13.59
CA ALA A 367 17.05 4.80 -12.22
C ALA A 367 17.76 6.00 -11.56
N ASP A 368 18.59 6.74 -12.30
CA ASP A 368 19.27 7.93 -11.80
C ASP A 368 18.30 9.10 -11.57
N ILE A 369 17.39 9.36 -12.51
CA ILE A 369 16.32 10.35 -12.32
C ILE A 369 15.49 10.01 -11.08
N ARG A 370 15.13 8.73 -10.91
CA ARG A 370 14.35 8.27 -9.76
C ARG A 370 15.09 8.41 -8.44
N GLU A 371 16.40 8.16 -8.43
CA GLU A 371 17.27 8.32 -7.25
C GLU A 371 17.34 9.78 -6.79
N THR A 372 17.32 10.75 -7.72
CA THR A 372 17.42 12.19 -7.37
C THR A 372 16.29 12.66 -6.44
N LEU A 373 15.16 11.95 -6.41
CA LEU A 373 14.02 12.33 -5.58
C LEU A 373 14.27 12.15 -4.08
N TYR A 374 15.24 11.32 -3.66
CA TYR A 374 15.58 11.11 -2.24
C TYR A 374 16.52 12.18 -1.67
N GLY A 375 16.79 13.24 -2.43
CA GLY A 375 17.70 14.31 -2.03
C GLY A 375 19.17 13.90 -2.10
N THR A 376 20.02 14.56 -1.32
CA THR A 376 21.49 14.45 -1.41
C THR A 376 22.10 13.38 -0.50
N SER A 377 21.28 12.68 0.30
CA SER A 377 21.77 11.71 1.28
C SER A 377 22.31 10.43 0.61
N SER A 378 23.48 9.97 1.06
CA SER A 378 24.04 8.72 0.52
C SER A 378 23.37 7.49 1.15
N LEU A 379 23.28 6.39 0.40
CA LEU A 379 22.73 5.13 0.93
C LEU A 379 23.46 4.64 2.19
N LYS A 380 24.78 4.89 2.26
CA LYS A 380 25.61 4.54 3.42
C LYS A 380 25.24 5.36 4.66
N GLU A 381 25.00 6.66 4.51
CA GLU A 381 24.54 7.52 5.59
C GLU A 381 23.18 7.06 6.11
N GLU A 382 22.25 6.72 5.23
CA GLU A 382 20.92 6.27 5.63
C GLU A 382 20.93 4.92 6.34
N ILE A 383 21.79 3.98 5.91
CA ILE A 383 22.01 2.70 6.62
C ILE A 383 22.55 2.98 8.04
N SER A 384 23.54 3.87 8.17
CA SER A 384 24.10 4.26 9.47
C SER A 384 23.04 4.92 10.35
N ARG A 385 22.20 5.80 9.78
CA ARG A 385 21.07 6.42 10.50
C ARG A 385 20.08 5.38 10.99
N LEU A 386 19.72 4.39 10.17
CA LEU A 386 18.81 3.31 10.58
C LEU A 386 19.41 2.46 11.71
N GLN A 387 20.70 2.12 11.63
CA GLN A 387 21.40 1.34 12.65
C GLN A 387 21.46 2.07 14.00
N ASN A 388 21.57 3.39 13.98
CA ASN A 388 21.58 4.22 15.19
C ASN A 388 20.17 4.62 15.66
N CYS A 389 19.13 4.37 14.86
CA CYS A 389 17.76 4.76 15.16
C CYS A 389 17.11 3.79 16.15
N CYS A 390 16.52 4.34 17.21
CA CYS A 390 15.77 3.53 18.16
C CYS A 390 14.33 3.37 17.68
N ARG A 391 13.95 2.17 17.19
CA ARG A 391 12.56 1.86 16.76
C ARG A 391 11.49 2.32 17.75
N MET A 392 11.77 2.22 19.05
CA MET A 392 10.82 2.53 20.12
C MET A 392 10.65 4.03 20.36
N LYS A 393 11.75 4.80 20.29
CA LYS A 393 11.72 6.24 20.58
C LYS A 393 11.44 7.07 19.34
N GLU A 394 11.88 6.60 18.18
CA GLU A 394 11.90 7.32 16.92
C GLU A 394 11.12 6.55 15.85
N ARG A 395 9.92 6.07 16.21
CA ARG A 395 9.11 5.17 15.38
C ARG A 395 8.88 5.69 13.95
N LYS A 396 8.56 6.98 13.81
CA LYS A 396 8.35 7.63 12.50
C LYS A 396 9.62 7.58 11.66
N LEU A 397 10.75 8.04 12.22
CA LEU A 397 12.05 8.03 11.55
C LEU A 397 12.47 6.61 11.17
N TYR A 398 12.33 5.65 12.08
CA TYR A 398 12.70 4.25 11.85
C TYR A 398 11.94 3.69 10.64
N TYR A 399 10.61 3.77 10.62
CA TYR A 399 9.82 3.18 9.55
C TYR A 399 9.95 3.94 8.22
N SER A 400 10.16 5.26 8.26
CA SER A 400 10.51 6.05 7.09
C SER A 400 11.86 5.66 6.49
N LEU A 401 12.89 5.43 7.32
CA LEU A 401 14.20 4.97 6.86
C LEU A 401 14.12 3.57 6.26
N VAL A 402 13.36 2.65 6.87
CA VAL A 402 13.15 1.30 6.32
C VAL A 402 12.46 1.36 4.95
N LEU A 403 11.40 2.17 4.80
CA LEU A 403 10.73 2.39 3.51
C LEU A 403 11.73 2.90 2.47
N ARG A 404 12.38 4.02 2.79
CA ARG A 404 13.31 4.69 1.88
C ARG A 404 14.46 3.78 1.43
N LEU A 405 15.09 3.10 2.38
CA LEU A 405 16.17 2.16 2.07
C LEU A 405 15.69 0.97 1.24
N SER A 406 14.46 0.50 1.46
CA SER A 406 13.90 -0.59 0.67
C SER A 406 13.69 -0.19 -0.79
N GLU A 407 13.13 0.99 -1.05
CA GLU A 407 12.94 1.50 -2.41
C GLU A 407 14.27 1.81 -3.11
N ARG A 408 15.22 2.47 -2.43
CA ARG A 408 16.56 2.74 -2.99
C ARG A 408 17.33 1.48 -3.33
N LYS A 409 17.16 0.41 -2.53
CA LYS A 409 17.73 -0.92 -2.86
C LYS A 409 17.13 -1.47 -4.15
N ILE A 410 15.82 -1.30 -4.38
CA ILE A 410 15.18 -1.70 -5.64
C ILE A 410 15.77 -0.92 -6.81
N ILE A 411 15.99 0.38 -6.69
CA ILE A 411 16.65 1.17 -7.75
C ILE A 411 18.07 0.65 -8.03
N GLY A 412 18.82 0.26 -6.99
CA GLY A 412 20.10 -0.44 -7.14
C GLY A 412 20.00 -1.79 -7.87
N ARG A 413 18.92 -2.55 -7.62
CA ARG A 413 18.62 -3.79 -8.32
C ARG A 413 18.23 -3.54 -9.77
N LEU A 414 17.46 -2.48 -10.08
CA LEU A 414 17.16 -2.05 -11.44
C LEU A 414 18.43 -1.73 -12.24
N ARG A 415 19.40 -1.04 -11.61
CA ARG A 415 20.71 -0.82 -12.23
C ARG A 415 21.42 -2.15 -12.50
N SER A 416 21.34 -3.09 -11.58
CA SER A 416 21.96 -4.42 -11.72
C SER A 416 21.28 -5.24 -12.82
N TYR A 417 19.95 -5.15 -12.92
CA TYR A 417 19.11 -5.72 -13.97
C TYR A 417 19.59 -5.23 -15.34
N ALA A 418 19.65 -3.90 -15.55
CA ALA A 418 20.10 -3.33 -16.83
C ALA A 418 21.55 -3.73 -17.19
N HIS A 419 22.48 -3.69 -16.23
CA HIS A 419 23.87 -4.10 -16.46
C HIS A 419 24.02 -5.58 -16.82
N ARG A 420 23.20 -6.46 -16.24
CA ARG A 420 23.20 -7.90 -16.55
C ARG A 420 22.96 -8.14 -18.03
N TYR A 421 22.01 -7.44 -18.64
CA TYR A 421 21.69 -7.57 -20.06
C TYR A 421 22.73 -6.93 -20.98
N LEU A 422 23.23 -5.74 -20.63
CA LEU A 422 24.35 -5.10 -21.34
C LEU A 422 25.59 -6.01 -21.42
N ASN A 423 25.91 -6.71 -20.32
CA ASN A 423 27.07 -7.60 -20.28
C ASN A 423 26.84 -8.89 -21.09
N ARG A 424 25.63 -9.45 -21.06
CA ARG A 424 25.27 -10.64 -21.87
C ARG A 424 25.36 -10.35 -23.37
N GLN A 425 24.90 -9.18 -23.83
CA GLN A 425 24.98 -8.82 -25.25
C GLN A 425 26.43 -8.63 -25.70
N LYS A 426 27.28 -7.98 -24.89
CA LYS A 426 28.72 -7.88 -25.15
C LYS A 426 29.43 -9.24 -25.22
N ALA A 427 28.95 -10.23 -24.46
CA ALA A 427 29.49 -11.59 -24.51
C ALA A 427 29.06 -12.38 -25.75
N LYS A 428 27.89 -12.06 -26.35
CA LYS A 428 27.43 -12.66 -27.62
C LYS A 428 28.14 -12.07 -28.86
N CYS A 429 28.62 -10.83 -28.77
CA CYS A 429 29.34 -10.15 -29.87
C CYS A 429 30.86 -10.39 -29.88
N LYS A 430 31.39 -11.13 -28.91
CA LYS A 430 32.79 -11.61 -28.87
C LYS A 430 32.83 -13.06 -29.28
#